data_AF-A0A752CCD2-F1
#
_entry.id   AF-A0A752CCD2-F1
#
_cell.length_a   1.000
_cell.length_b   1.000
_cell.length_c   1.000
_cell.angle_alpha   90.00
_cell.angle_beta   90.00
_cell.angle_gamma   90.00
#
_symmetry.space_group_name_H-M   'P 1'
#
loop_
_entity.id
_entity.type
_entity.pdbx_description
1 polymer ?
#
loop_
_entity_poly.entity_id
_entity_poly.type
_entity_poly.pdbx_seq_one_letter_code
_entity_poly.pdbx_strand_id
1 'polypeptide(L)'
;MNLKKQRGMTLLEIIIVLGIIGTIAAGVVILAQRAFDSKAISDLVTNTNTVRTVIKETYGPSGIYPTTDAANTLALTEANIKDTAQSAVPIAALVQLGKISTNEARNNISSNFFNIGAATVGTATGNRAYFVEVNGLDQKQCRNILLQTGNQWDYVQVVNAADGSGSYSVAAGTVPDLADTGVTDPAGINNGGQGIIRSLANNGNYTLSPQNIIGVCSDSAENGLVLGSR
;
A
#
# COMPACT_ATOMS: atom_id res chain seq x y z
N MET A 1 57.35 -34.22 -13.10
CA MET A 1 56.05 -34.01 -13.77
C MET A 1 55.04 -34.98 -13.17
N ASN A 2 54.04 -34.49 -12.43
CA ASN A 2 52.92 -35.32 -11.98
C ASN A 2 51.63 -34.59 -12.37
N LEU A 3 51.18 -34.79 -13.61
CA LEU A 3 49.80 -34.47 -13.97
C LEU A 3 48.91 -35.53 -13.30
N LYS A 4 48.25 -35.13 -12.20
CA LYS A 4 47.18 -35.91 -11.57
C LYS A 4 46.12 -36.24 -12.63
N LYS A 5 45.86 -37.53 -12.80
CA LYS A 5 44.87 -38.11 -13.74
C LYS A 5 43.48 -37.54 -13.45
N GLN A 6 43.04 -36.58 -14.26
CA GLN A 6 41.69 -36.05 -14.24
C GLN A 6 40.78 -37.16 -14.78
N ARG A 7 40.01 -37.81 -13.89
CA ARG A 7 39.01 -38.81 -14.29
C ARG A 7 37.93 -38.04 -15.04
N GLY A 8 37.74 -38.34 -16.33
CA GLY A 8 36.71 -37.71 -17.14
C GLY A 8 35.34 -37.99 -16.53
N MET A 9 34.65 -36.92 -16.09
CA MET A 9 33.24 -36.98 -15.73
C MET A 9 32.46 -37.35 -16.99
N THR A 10 31.60 -38.36 -16.92
CA THR A 10 30.89 -38.80 -18.12
C THR A 10 29.84 -37.75 -18.51
N LEU A 11 29.64 -37.53 -19.81
CA LEU A 11 28.70 -36.52 -20.33
C LEU A 11 27.27 -36.79 -19.80
N LEU A 12 26.93 -38.07 -19.60
CA LEU A 12 25.66 -38.51 -19.06
C LEU A 12 25.44 -38.10 -17.59
N GLU A 13 26.46 -38.21 -16.74
CA GLU A 13 26.38 -37.76 -15.35
C GLU A 13 26.12 -36.25 -15.27
N ILE A 14 26.74 -35.46 -16.16
CA ILE A 14 26.53 -34.01 -16.21
C ILE A 14 25.09 -33.67 -16.62
N ILE A 15 24.53 -34.38 -17.60
CA ILE A 15 23.15 -34.13 -18.05
C ILE A 15 22.14 -34.42 -16.93
N ILE A 16 22.30 -35.52 -16.20
CA ILE A 16 21.40 -35.86 -15.09
C ILE A 16 21.50 -34.80 -13.98
N VAL A 17 22.72 -34.36 -13.64
CA VAL A 17 22.93 -33.32 -12.63
C VAL A 17 22.30 -31.99 -13.07
N LEU A 18 22.50 -31.58 -14.33
CA LEU A 18 21.85 -30.37 -14.87
C LEU A 18 20.33 -30.49 -14.90
N GLY A 19 19.78 -31.68 -15.18
CA GLY A 19 18.35 -31.94 -15.12
C GLY A 19 17.77 -31.74 -13.73
N ILE A 20 18.43 -32.25 -12.69
CA ILE A 20 17.99 -32.09 -11.29
C ILE A 20 18.15 -30.63 -10.83
N ILE A 21 19.26 -29.97 -11.18
CA ILE A 21 19.46 -28.55 -10.84
C ILE A 21 18.38 -27.68 -11.52
N GLY A 22 18.03 -27.98 -12.77
CA GLY A 22 16.99 -27.26 -13.51
C GLY A 22 15.60 -27.36 -12.84
N THR A 23 15.20 -28.54 -12.39
CA THR A 23 13.90 -28.72 -11.72
C THR A 23 13.85 -28.10 -10.33
N ILE A 24 14.95 -28.19 -9.56
CA ILE A 24 15.05 -27.52 -8.25
C ILE A 24 15.01 -26.01 -8.42
N ALA A 25 15.76 -25.46 -9.38
CA ALA A 25 15.80 -24.02 -9.65
C ALA A 25 14.40 -23.46 -9.98
N ALA A 26 13.63 -24.16 -10.81
CA ALA A 26 12.26 -23.76 -11.12
C ALA A 26 11.35 -23.77 -9.88
N GLY A 27 11.48 -24.79 -9.02
CA GLY A 27 10.70 -24.89 -7.79
C GLY A 27 10.99 -23.78 -6.78
N VAL A 28 12.28 -23.48 -6.55
CA VAL A 28 12.68 -22.49 -5.53
C VAL A 28 12.35 -21.06 -5.91
N VAL A 29 12.36 -20.71 -7.20
CA VAL A 29 12.01 -19.34 -7.65
C VAL A 29 10.57 -19.01 -7.32
N ILE A 30 9.64 -19.94 -7.53
CA ILE A 30 8.21 -19.73 -7.24
C ILE A 30 7.98 -19.60 -5.74
N LEU A 31 8.63 -20.47 -4.93
CA LEU A 31 8.52 -20.40 -3.48
C LEU A 31 9.11 -19.10 -2.93
N ALA A 32 10.27 -18.67 -3.46
CA ALA A 32 10.91 -17.43 -3.07
C ALA A 32 10.03 -16.21 -3.43
N GLN A 33 9.48 -16.14 -4.64
CA GLN A 33 8.58 -15.06 -5.06
C GLN A 33 7.37 -14.95 -4.14
N ARG A 34 6.68 -16.07 -3.86
CA ARG A 34 5.54 -16.07 -2.93
C ARG A 34 5.93 -15.60 -1.53
N ALA A 35 7.10 -15.99 -1.04
CA ALA A 35 7.59 -15.55 0.27
C ALA A 35 7.90 -14.04 0.28
N PHE A 36 8.49 -13.50 -0.78
CA PHE A 36 8.74 -12.07 -0.91
C PHE A 36 7.45 -11.26 -1.03
N ASP A 37 6.49 -11.70 -1.83
CA ASP A 37 5.19 -11.04 -1.96
C ASP A 37 4.42 -11.04 -0.63
N SER A 38 4.40 -12.18 0.06
CA SER A 38 3.77 -12.30 1.37
C SER A 38 4.45 -11.41 2.42
N LYS A 39 5.78 -11.33 2.39
CA LYS A 39 6.53 -10.44 3.27
C LYS A 39 6.23 -8.98 2.95
N ALA A 40 6.20 -8.62 1.67
CA ALA A 40 5.94 -7.26 1.24
C ALA A 40 4.57 -6.77 1.74
N ILE A 41 3.53 -7.60 1.58
CA ILE A 41 2.18 -7.31 2.08
C ILE A 41 2.16 -7.18 3.61
N SER A 42 2.82 -8.08 4.34
CA SER A 42 2.86 -8.02 5.82
C SER A 42 3.55 -6.75 6.33
N ASP A 43 4.68 -6.40 5.72
CA ASP A 43 5.44 -5.19 6.05
C ASP A 43 4.61 -3.93 5.70
N LEU A 44 3.91 -3.92 4.55
CA LEU A 44 3.02 -2.83 4.14
C LEU A 44 1.84 -2.63 5.09
N VAL A 45 1.19 -3.71 5.53
CA VAL A 45 0.10 -3.65 6.52
C VAL A 45 0.62 -3.08 7.84
N THR A 46 1.81 -3.51 8.27
CA THR A 46 2.46 -2.99 9.47
C THR A 46 2.74 -1.50 9.34
N ASN A 47 3.39 -1.08 8.26
CA ASN A 47 3.73 0.32 7.98
C ASN A 47 2.48 1.21 7.91
N THR A 48 1.41 0.74 7.27
CA THR A 48 0.12 1.45 7.17
C THR A 48 -0.48 1.71 8.57
N ASN A 49 -0.40 0.74 9.47
CA ASN A 49 -0.87 0.90 10.86
C ASN A 49 0.08 1.80 11.70
N THR A 50 1.40 1.75 11.43
CA THR A 50 2.37 2.67 12.04
C THR A 50 2.07 4.11 11.65
N VAL A 51 1.89 4.39 10.35
CA VAL A 51 1.52 5.72 9.84
C VAL A 51 0.22 6.20 10.47
N ARG A 52 -0.80 5.33 10.56
CA ARG A 52 -2.08 5.63 11.22
C ARG A 52 -1.91 6.08 12.67
N THR A 53 -1.10 5.36 13.43
CA THR A 53 -0.85 5.67 14.83
C THR A 53 -0.12 7.01 14.95
N VAL A 54 0.96 7.18 14.18
CA VAL A 54 1.83 8.35 14.24
C VAL A 54 1.12 9.63 13.82
N ILE A 55 0.33 9.61 12.75
CA ILE A 55 -0.40 10.81 12.30
C ILE A 55 -1.43 11.25 13.35
N LYS A 56 -2.11 10.29 13.98
CA LYS A 56 -3.07 10.56 15.07
C LYS A 56 -2.39 11.07 16.33
N GLU A 57 -1.26 10.51 16.72
CA GLU A 57 -0.50 10.99 17.88
C GLU A 57 0.05 12.41 17.67
N THR A 58 0.48 12.71 16.44
CA THR A 58 1.11 13.99 16.12
C THR A 58 0.08 15.12 15.98
N TYR A 59 -1.02 14.88 15.26
CA TYR A 59 -2.00 15.91 14.92
C TYR A 59 -3.31 15.82 15.73
N GLY A 60 -3.60 14.66 16.32
CA GLY A 60 -4.80 14.44 17.14
C GLY A 60 -5.00 15.43 18.29
N PRO A 61 -3.94 15.87 19.03
CA PRO A 61 -4.09 16.89 20.07
C PRO A 61 -4.61 18.25 19.54
N SER A 62 -4.24 18.61 18.30
CA SER A 62 -4.73 19.83 17.66
C SER A 62 -6.10 19.66 17.01
N GLY A 63 -6.48 18.42 16.68
CA GLY A 63 -7.69 18.08 15.95
C GLY A 63 -7.71 18.57 14.49
N ILE A 64 -6.58 19.04 13.97
CA ILE A 64 -6.43 19.55 12.60
C ILE A 64 -5.32 18.77 11.91
N TYR A 65 -5.67 18.02 10.87
CA TYR A 65 -4.73 17.26 10.06
C TYR A 65 -4.21 18.07 8.87
N PRO A 66 -2.97 17.85 8.43
CA PRO A 66 -2.34 18.62 7.36
C PRO A 66 -2.95 18.30 6.00
N THR A 67 -2.99 19.28 5.08
CA THR A 67 -3.45 19.06 3.70
C THR A 67 -2.48 18.16 2.93
N THR A 68 -3.01 17.31 2.04
CA THR A 68 -2.17 16.46 1.17
C THR A 68 -1.38 17.31 0.16
N ASP A 69 -0.16 16.86 -0.11
CA ASP A 69 0.70 17.31 -1.21
C ASP A 69 1.18 16.10 -2.01
N ALA A 70 0.26 15.50 -2.78
CA ALA A 70 0.51 14.28 -3.54
C ALA A 70 1.66 14.42 -4.55
N ALA A 71 1.82 15.59 -5.19
CA ALA A 71 2.84 15.82 -6.20
C ALA A 71 4.25 15.79 -5.58
N ASN A 72 4.46 16.52 -4.49
CA ASN A 72 5.76 16.49 -3.80
C ASN A 72 5.99 15.16 -3.07
N THR A 73 4.93 14.48 -2.61
CA THR A 73 5.05 13.13 -2.04
C THR A 73 5.63 12.13 -3.05
N LEU A 74 5.19 12.16 -4.32
CA LEU A 74 5.75 11.32 -5.39
C LEU A 74 7.22 11.66 -5.69
N ALA A 75 7.63 12.91 -5.51
CA ALA A 75 9.00 13.37 -5.75
C ALA A 75 9.95 13.07 -4.57
N LEU A 76 9.45 12.52 -3.46
CA LEU A 76 10.28 12.18 -2.32
C LEU A 76 11.21 11.00 -2.63
N THR A 77 12.43 11.10 -2.12
CA THR A 77 13.49 10.10 -2.20
C THR A 77 14.08 9.90 -0.81
N GLU A 78 14.88 8.86 -0.61
CA GLU A 78 15.56 8.62 0.68
C GLU A 78 16.51 9.75 1.07
N ALA A 79 17.04 10.45 0.07
CA ALA A 79 17.96 11.56 0.26
C ALA A 79 17.23 12.85 0.68
N ASN A 80 16.10 13.16 0.04
CA ASN A 80 15.43 14.45 0.24
C ASN A 80 14.34 14.43 1.34
N ILE A 81 13.84 13.27 1.76
CA ILE A 81 12.74 13.22 2.75
C ILE A 81 13.13 13.81 4.11
N LYS A 82 14.43 13.85 4.42
CA LYS A 82 14.97 14.46 5.64
C LYS A 82 15.28 15.95 5.50
N ASP A 83 15.18 16.50 4.29
CA ASP A 83 15.43 17.91 4.03
C ASP A 83 14.24 18.75 4.51
N THR A 84 14.52 19.75 5.35
CA THR A 84 13.53 20.72 5.85
C THR A 84 12.78 21.46 4.73
N ALA A 85 13.33 21.53 3.51
CA ALA A 85 12.61 22.05 2.35
C ALA A 85 11.34 21.23 2.02
N GLN A 86 11.29 19.96 2.44
CA GLN A 86 10.16 19.05 2.23
C GLN A 86 9.17 19.01 3.40
N SER A 87 9.32 19.85 4.44
CA SER A 87 8.44 19.83 5.63
C SER A 87 6.97 20.14 5.32
N ALA A 88 6.66 20.71 4.14
CA ALA A 88 5.29 20.91 3.67
C ALA A 88 4.59 19.58 3.32
N VAL A 89 5.35 18.55 2.95
CA VAL A 89 4.82 17.22 2.66
C VAL A 89 4.56 16.50 3.98
N PRO A 90 3.31 16.12 4.30
CA PRO A 90 2.98 15.61 5.63
C PRO A 90 3.78 14.37 6.07
N ILE A 91 3.99 13.40 5.17
CA ILE A 91 4.77 12.19 5.51
C ILE A 91 6.25 12.51 5.75
N ALA A 92 6.82 13.49 5.02
CA ALA A 92 8.18 13.95 5.25
C ALA A 92 8.30 14.67 6.60
N ALA A 93 7.32 15.48 6.97
CA ALA A 93 7.27 16.13 8.28
C ALA A 93 7.30 15.10 9.43
N LEU A 94 6.55 14.00 9.33
CA LEU A 94 6.58 12.92 10.34
C LEU A 94 7.96 12.26 10.46
N VAL A 95 8.65 12.05 9.33
CA VAL A 95 10.02 11.51 9.30
C VAL A 95 11.00 12.51 9.94
N GLN A 96 10.88 13.79 9.62
CA GLN A 96 11.76 14.84 10.14
C GLN A 96 11.56 15.09 11.64
N LEU A 97 10.34 14.92 12.14
CA LEU A 97 10.02 14.94 13.56
C LEU A 97 10.51 13.69 14.30
N GLY A 98 11.10 12.72 13.59
CA GLY A 98 11.58 11.46 14.15
C GLY A 98 10.46 10.54 14.65
N LYS A 99 9.23 10.76 14.20
CA LYS A 99 8.06 9.96 14.63
C LYS A 99 7.93 8.63 13.90
N ILE A 100 8.51 8.55 12.71
CA ILE A 100 8.50 7.37 11.85
C ILE A 100 9.82 7.30 11.09
N SER A 101 10.35 6.10 10.85
CA SER A 101 11.54 5.94 10.01
C SER A 101 11.20 6.09 8.52
N THR A 102 12.21 6.34 7.70
CA THR A 102 12.05 6.41 6.24
C THR A 102 11.49 5.11 5.64
N ASN A 103 11.79 3.97 6.25
CA ASN A 103 11.33 2.66 5.76
C ASN A 103 9.87 2.40 6.12
N GLU A 104 9.45 2.82 7.32
CA GLU A 104 8.06 2.71 7.77
C GLU A 104 7.14 3.69 7.04
N ALA A 105 7.67 4.82 6.59
CA ALA A 105 6.96 5.81 5.79
C ALA A 105 6.75 5.40 4.32
N ARG A 106 7.26 4.23 3.90
CA ARG A 106 7.27 3.77 2.50
C ARG A 106 6.36 2.56 2.28
N ASN A 107 5.68 2.58 1.13
CA ASN A 107 5.12 1.39 0.52
C ASN A 107 6.25 0.60 -0.16
N ASN A 108 6.59 -0.56 0.39
CA ASN A 108 7.64 -1.43 -0.14
C ASN A 108 7.25 -2.16 -1.44
N ILE A 109 5.98 -2.14 -1.83
CA ILE A 109 5.50 -2.68 -3.11
C ILE A 109 5.74 -1.67 -4.23
N SER A 110 5.23 -0.43 -4.08
CA SER A 110 5.38 0.61 -5.10
C SER A 110 6.69 1.40 -5.02
N SER A 111 7.44 1.22 -3.93
CA SER A 111 8.64 2.01 -3.56
C SER A 111 8.40 3.49 -3.28
N ASN A 112 7.15 3.96 -3.30
CA ASN A 112 6.81 5.33 -2.96
C ASN A 112 6.50 5.51 -1.48
N PHE A 113 6.62 6.75 -1.00
CA PHE A 113 6.13 7.10 0.34
C PHE A 113 4.59 7.02 0.42
N PHE A 114 4.00 7.01 1.61
CA PHE A 114 2.54 7.10 1.68
C PHE A 114 2.07 8.52 1.41
N ASN A 115 1.05 8.68 0.57
CA ASN A 115 0.33 9.95 0.49
C ASN A 115 -0.60 10.04 1.69
N ILE A 116 -0.39 11.03 2.54
CA ILE A 116 -1.23 11.27 3.70
C ILE A 116 -1.75 12.70 3.65
N GLY A 117 -2.94 12.89 4.19
CA GLY A 117 -3.51 14.21 4.26
C GLY A 117 -4.81 14.25 5.03
N ALA A 118 -5.37 15.45 5.06
CA ALA A 118 -6.62 15.77 5.70
C ALA A 118 -7.80 15.11 4.99
N ALA A 119 -8.81 14.83 5.80
CA ALA A 119 -10.12 14.41 5.36
C ALA A 119 -11.21 15.09 6.21
N THR A 120 -12.44 15.15 5.72
CA THR A 120 -13.60 15.67 6.45
C THR A 120 -14.49 14.54 6.96
N VAL A 121 -15.45 14.91 7.82
CA VAL A 121 -16.50 14.00 8.28
C VAL A 121 -17.85 14.71 8.12
N GLY A 122 -18.51 14.45 6.99
CA GLY A 122 -19.77 15.07 6.61
C GLY A 122 -19.68 16.59 6.61
N THR A 123 -20.61 17.24 7.32
CA THR A 123 -20.68 18.71 7.40
C THR A 123 -19.76 19.30 8.49
N ALA A 124 -18.84 18.53 9.07
CA ALA A 124 -17.93 19.02 10.10
C ALA A 124 -16.98 20.07 9.53
N THR A 125 -16.86 21.22 10.21
CA THR A 125 -15.95 22.29 9.80
C THR A 125 -14.50 21.94 10.17
N GLY A 126 -13.63 21.95 9.16
CA GLY A 126 -12.19 21.76 9.29
C GLY A 126 -11.71 20.32 9.05
N ASN A 127 -10.39 20.19 8.89
CA ASN A 127 -9.69 18.94 8.60
C ASN A 127 -9.59 18.05 9.84
N ARG A 128 -10.72 17.48 10.28
CA ARG A 128 -10.85 16.73 11.54
C ARG A 128 -10.64 15.22 11.41
N ALA A 129 -10.36 14.75 10.20
CA ALA A 129 -9.97 13.38 9.92
C ALA A 129 -8.75 13.38 9.01
N TYR A 130 -8.21 12.19 8.75
CA TYR A 130 -7.09 12.00 7.84
C TYR A 130 -7.29 10.76 6.98
N PHE A 131 -6.52 10.70 5.92
CA PHE A 131 -6.37 9.52 5.09
C PHE A 131 -4.90 9.12 4.92
N VAL A 132 -4.71 7.86 4.59
CA VAL A 132 -3.46 7.26 4.12
C VAL A 132 -3.78 6.55 2.81
N GLU A 133 -3.07 6.94 1.77
CA GLU A 133 -3.21 6.37 0.44
C GLU A 133 -2.01 5.50 0.09
N VAL A 134 -2.33 4.29 -0.38
CA VAL A 134 -1.40 3.26 -0.83
C VAL A 134 -1.62 3.05 -2.32
N ASN A 135 -0.60 3.29 -3.15
CA ASN A 135 -0.70 3.16 -4.61
C ASN A 135 0.08 1.95 -5.16
N GLY A 136 -0.11 1.64 -6.44
CA GLY A 136 0.69 0.66 -7.18
C GLY A 136 0.51 -0.79 -6.73
N LEU A 137 -0.72 -1.17 -6.40
CA LEU A 137 -1.06 -2.52 -5.95
C LEU A 137 -1.61 -3.35 -7.11
N ASP A 138 -1.12 -4.58 -7.24
CA ASP A 138 -1.80 -5.58 -8.05
C ASP A 138 -3.12 -6.03 -7.41
N GLN A 139 -3.92 -6.78 -8.15
CA GLN A 139 -5.21 -7.29 -7.68
C GLN A 139 -5.09 -8.10 -6.37
N LYS A 140 -4.07 -8.96 -6.26
CA LYS A 140 -3.89 -9.87 -5.13
C LYS A 140 -3.45 -9.10 -3.90
N GLN A 141 -2.51 -8.18 -4.06
CA GLN A 141 -2.00 -7.29 -3.03
C GLN A 141 -3.14 -6.41 -2.50
N CYS A 142 -3.90 -5.75 -3.38
CA CYS A 142 -5.05 -4.92 -3.04
C CYS A 142 -6.06 -5.69 -2.17
N ARG A 143 -6.52 -6.87 -2.62
CA ARG A 143 -7.47 -7.69 -1.86
C ARG A 143 -6.89 -8.22 -0.54
N ASN A 144 -5.63 -8.62 -0.52
CA ASN A 144 -5.02 -9.16 0.70
C ASN A 144 -4.86 -8.08 1.78
N ILE A 145 -4.45 -6.87 1.38
CA ILE A 145 -4.39 -5.71 2.29
C ILE A 145 -5.79 -5.37 2.82
N LEU A 146 -6.80 -5.33 1.95
CA LEU A 146 -8.19 -5.08 2.37
C LEU A 146 -8.67 -6.06 3.45
N LEU A 147 -8.34 -7.36 3.33
CA LEU A 147 -8.71 -8.36 4.34
C LEU A 147 -8.00 -8.17 5.68
N GLN A 148 -6.75 -7.71 5.65
CA GLN A 148 -5.93 -7.58 6.85
C GLN A 148 -6.20 -6.26 7.60
N THR A 149 -6.33 -5.14 6.88
CA THR A 149 -6.45 -3.82 7.50
C THR A 149 -7.82 -3.16 7.28
N GLY A 150 -8.54 -3.45 6.20
CA GLY A 150 -9.69 -2.63 5.81
C GLY A 150 -10.80 -2.49 6.87
N ASN A 151 -11.07 -3.55 7.65
CA ASN A 151 -12.05 -3.47 8.77
C ASN A 151 -11.58 -2.66 9.97
N GLN A 152 -10.28 -2.33 10.07
CA GLN A 152 -9.70 -1.50 11.12
C GLN A 152 -9.94 -0.01 10.85
N TRP A 153 -10.22 0.38 9.60
CA TRP A 153 -10.39 1.77 9.17
C TRP A 153 -11.87 2.16 9.12
N ASP A 154 -12.13 3.44 9.36
CA ASP A 154 -13.47 4.03 9.32
C ASP A 154 -13.95 4.24 7.88
N TYR A 155 -12.99 4.46 6.98
CA TYR A 155 -13.23 4.68 5.56
C TYR A 155 -12.25 3.87 4.72
N VAL A 156 -12.77 3.25 3.67
CA VAL A 156 -11.99 2.48 2.70
C VAL A 156 -12.54 2.76 1.31
N GLN A 157 -11.69 3.28 0.44
CA GLN A 157 -11.97 3.44 -0.97
C GLN A 157 -10.93 2.68 -1.79
N VAL A 158 -11.41 1.90 -2.74
CA VAL A 158 -10.59 1.29 -3.79
C VAL A 158 -10.58 2.26 -4.96
N VAL A 159 -9.39 2.58 -5.45
CA VAL A 159 -9.17 3.50 -6.56
C VAL A 159 -8.27 2.84 -7.59
N ASN A 160 -8.34 3.27 -8.84
CA ASN A 160 -7.26 3.06 -9.79
C ASN A 160 -6.59 4.40 -10.06
N ALA A 161 -5.30 4.46 -9.74
CA ALA A 161 -4.47 5.57 -10.14
C ALA A 161 -3.99 5.26 -11.58
N ALA A 162 -4.24 6.17 -12.53
CA ALA A 162 -4.03 5.92 -13.96
C ALA A 162 -2.61 5.46 -14.31
N ASP A 163 -1.61 5.87 -13.52
CA ASP A 163 -0.20 5.49 -13.69
C ASP A 163 0.28 4.46 -12.63
N GLY A 164 -0.65 3.81 -11.92
CA GLY A 164 -0.36 2.86 -10.84
C GLY A 164 0.55 3.44 -9.75
N SER A 165 1.79 2.98 -9.67
CA SER A 165 2.78 3.52 -8.73
C SER A 165 3.21 4.95 -9.07
N GLY A 166 3.01 5.43 -10.30
CA GLY A 166 3.40 6.79 -10.70
C GLY A 166 2.46 7.90 -10.22
N SER A 167 1.33 7.56 -9.59
CA SER A 167 0.29 8.54 -9.25
C SER A 167 -0.42 8.22 -7.94
N TYR A 168 -1.06 9.24 -7.36
CA TYR A 168 -2.03 9.12 -6.28
C TYR A 168 -3.38 9.60 -6.81
N SER A 169 -4.45 8.93 -6.40
CA SER A 169 -5.82 9.29 -6.72
C SER A 169 -6.28 10.54 -5.97
N VAL A 170 -5.77 10.78 -4.75
CA VAL A 170 -6.11 11.97 -3.98
C VAL A 170 -5.10 13.08 -4.30
N ALA A 171 -5.49 13.95 -5.23
CA ALA A 171 -4.67 15.07 -5.68
C ALA A 171 -4.45 16.13 -4.58
N ALA A 172 -3.40 16.94 -4.74
CA ALA A 172 -3.09 18.05 -3.83
C ALA A 172 -4.31 18.97 -3.61
N GLY A 173 -4.59 19.30 -2.35
CA GLY A 173 -5.74 20.13 -1.97
C GLY A 173 -7.11 19.42 -2.02
N THR A 174 -7.19 18.17 -2.47
CA THR A 174 -8.42 17.37 -2.38
C THR A 174 -8.56 16.82 -0.96
N VAL A 175 -9.77 16.88 -0.41
CA VAL A 175 -10.09 16.44 0.95
C VAL A 175 -11.22 15.42 0.87
N PRO A 176 -10.93 14.11 1.00
CA PRO A 176 -11.96 13.07 1.00
C PRO A 176 -12.95 13.28 2.17
N ASP A 177 -14.22 12.96 1.95
CA ASP A 177 -15.22 12.91 3.02
C ASP A 177 -15.38 11.48 3.54
N LEU A 178 -15.02 11.25 4.79
CA LEU A 178 -15.17 9.92 5.40
C LEU A 178 -16.64 9.54 5.59
N ALA A 179 -17.58 10.49 5.57
CA ALA A 179 -19.02 10.24 5.66
C ALA A 179 -19.72 10.26 4.30
N ASP A 180 -18.97 10.09 3.20
CA ASP A 180 -19.54 10.06 1.85
C ASP A 180 -20.59 8.95 1.70
N THR A 181 -21.74 9.34 1.15
CA THR A 181 -22.91 8.49 0.90
C THR A 181 -22.81 7.69 -0.40
N GLY A 182 -21.82 7.95 -1.25
CA GLY A 182 -21.49 7.19 -2.47
C GLY A 182 -20.88 5.80 -2.20
N VAL A 183 -21.05 5.28 -0.99
CA VAL A 183 -20.59 3.96 -0.59
C VAL A 183 -21.35 2.87 -1.34
N THR A 184 -20.60 1.89 -1.85
CA THR A 184 -21.10 0.76 -2.62
C THR A 184 -20.89 -0.52 -1.82
N ASP A 185 -21.89 -1.39 -1.79
CA ASP A 185 -21.74 -2.72 -1.20
C ASP A 185 -20.63 -3.47 -1.95
N PRO A 186 -19.54 -3.88 -1.28
CA PRO A 186 -18.45 -4.60 -1.92
C PRO A 186 -18.94 -5.88 -2.63
N ALA A 187 -19.98 -6.55 -2.11
CA ALA A 187 -20.54 -7.75 -2.73
C ALA A 187 -21.20 -7.48 -4.10
N GLY A 188 -21.58 -6.23 -4.36
CA GLY A 188 -22.14 -5.79 -5.64
C GLY A 188 -21.08 -5.39 -6.67
N ILE A 189 -19.81 -5.24 -6.25
CA ILE A 189 -18.72 -4.85 -7.14
C ILE A 189 -18.22 -6.09 -7.88
N ASN A 190 -18.10 -5.97 -9.21
CA ASN A 190 -17.69 -7.06 -10.09
C ASN A 190 -16.59 -6.61 -11.04
N ASN A 191 -15.84 -7.57 -11.60
CA ASN A 191 -14.85 -7.35 -12.66
C ASN A 191 -13.76 -6.31 -12.32
N GLY A 192 -13.33 -6.26 -11.07
CA GLY A 192 -12.26 -5.37 -10.63
C GLY A 192 -12.70 -3.92 -10.49
N GLY A 193 -13.96 -3.70 -10.12
CA GLY A 193 -14.49 -2.38 -9.87
C GLY A 193 -13.82 -1.68 -8.68
N GLN A 194 -14.07 -0.38 -8.63
CA GLN A 194 -13.53 0.58 -7.67
C GLN A 194 -14.67 1.31 -6.98
N GLY A 195 -14.35 2.08 -5.94
CA GLY A 195 -15.32 2.91 -5.24
C GLY A 195 -15.10 2.86 -3.73
N ILE A 196 -15.95 3.62 -3.04
CA ILE A 196 -15.98 3.66 -1.57
C ILE A 196 -16.70 2.40 -1.12
N ILE A 197 -16.01 1.52 -0.40
CA ILE A 197 -16.57 0.24 0.09
C ILE A 197 -16.80 0.24 1.60
N ARG A 198 -16.33 1.29 2.27
CA ARG A 198 -16.58 1.52 3.70
C ARG A 198 -16.53 3.01 3.98
N SER A 199 -17.51 3.53 4.72
CA SER A 199 -17.55 4.94 5.14
C SER A 199 -18.34 5.10 6.45
N LEU A 200 -18.29 6.31 7.01
CA LEU A 200 -19.05 6.77 8.16
C LEU A 200 -20.49 7.19 7.80
N ALA A 201 -20.89 7.08 6.52
CA ALA A 201 -22.27 7.33 6.13
C ALA A 201 -23.23 6.33 6.78
N ASN A 202 -24.50 6.70 6.86
CA ASN A 202 -25.53 5.76 7.31
C ASN A 202 -25.56 4.55 6.35
N ASN A 203 -25.50 3.34 6.91
CA ASN A 203 -25.35 2.08 6.16
C ASN A 203 -24.07 1.94 5.33
N GLY A 204 -23.08 2.83 5.48
CA GLY A 204 -21.80 2.77 4.76
C GLY A 204 -20.76 1.84 5.37
N ASN A 205 -21.05 1.24 6.52
CA ASN A 205 -20.07 0.45 7.28
C ASN A 205 -20.13 -1.04 6.92
N TYR A 206 -19.80 -1.40 5.67
CA TYR A 206 -19.81 -2.80 5.19
C TYR A 206 -18.62 -3.60 5.73
N THR A 207 -18.87 -4.69 6.46
CA THR A 207 -17.80 -5.61 6.90
C THR A 207 -17.14 -6.26 5.71
N LEU A 208 -15.84 -6.05 5.55
CA LEU A 208 -15.05 -6.63 4.46
C LEU A 208 -14.73 -8.09 4.80
N SER A 209 -15.24 -9.01 3.99
CA SER A 209 -15.05 -10.45 4.11
C SER A 209 -14.43 -11.00 2.82
N PRO A 210 -13.78 -12.18 2.85
CA PRO A 210 -13.24 -12.79 1.64
C PRO A 210 -14.28 -12.95 0.51
N GLN A 211 -15.54 -13.15 0.85
CA GLN A 211 -16.62 -13.38 -0.11
C GLN A 211 -17.06 -12.10 -0.80
N ASN A 212 -17.11 -10.96 -0.10
CA ASN A 212 -17.63 -9.73 -0.69
C ASN A 212 -16.58 -8.88 -1.39
N ILE A 213 -15.28 -9.00 -1.06
CA ILE A 213 -14.24 -8.23 -1.75
C ILE A 213 -13.64 -8.96 -2.98
N ILE A 214 -14.18 -10.11 -3.38
CA ILE A 214 -13.59 -10.89 -4.48
C ILE A 214 -13.70 -10.18 -5.83
N GLY A 215 -14.67 -9.27 -5.98
CA GLY A 215 -14.92 -8.53 -7.21
C GLY A 215 -14.27 -7.15 -7.29
N VAL A 216 -13.70 -6.64 -6.19
CA VAL A 216 -12.95 -5.37 -6.18
C VAL A 216 -11.51 -5.54 -6.67
N CYS A 217 -10.87 -4.42 -7.03
CA CYS A 217 -9.51 -4.35 -7.55
C CYS A 217 -9.37 -5.01 -8.95
N SER A 218 -9.00 -4.20 -9.94
CA SER A 218 -8.73 -4.60 -11.32
C SER A 218 -7.51 -5.52 -11.44
N ASP A 219 -7.48 -6.34 -12.49
CA ASP A 219 -6.33 -7.20 -12.83
C ASP A 219 -5.20 -6.39 -13.49
N SER A 220 -4.73 -5.37 -12.77
CA SER A 220 -3.68 -4.45 -13.17
C SER A 220 -2.88 -4.02 -11.93
N ALA A 221 -1.74 -3.36 -12.13
CA ALA A 221 -0.98 -2.74 -11.03
C ALA A 221 -1.44 -1.30 -10.71
N GLU A 222 -2.61 -0.90 -11.22
CA GLU A 222 -3.15 0.45 -11.06
C GLU A 222 -3.92 0.65 -9.77
N ASN A 223 -4.22 -0.45 -9.04
CA ASN A 223 -5.05 -0.35 -7.85
C ASN A 223 -4.34 0.44 -6.75
N GLY A 224 -5.13 1.21 -6.03
CA GLY A 224 -4.74 1.88 -4.81
C GLY A 224 -5.84 1.77 -3.77
N LEU A 225 -5.48 2.06 -2.53
CA LEU A 225 -6.37 2.08 -1.39
C LEU A 225 -6.25 3.43 -0.69
N VAL A 226 -7.38 4.11 -0.50
CA VAL A 226 -7.48 5.28 0.38
C VAL A 226 -8.13 4.81 1.67
N LEU A 227 -7.38 4.90 2.77
CA LEU A 227 -7.78 4.43 4.09
C LEU A 227 -7.93 5.64 5.02
N GLY A 228 -9.14 5.87 5.54
CA GLY A 228 -9.46 7.06 6.33
C GLY A 228 -9.85 6.76 7.78
N SER A 229 -9.47 7.64 8.69
CA SER A 229 -9.77 7.54 10.14
C SER A 229 -9.90 8.93 10.75
N ARG A 230 -10.60 9.02 11.89
CA ARG A 230 -10.68 10.23 12.73
C ARG A 230 -9.47 10.39 13.64
#